data_AF-A0A7R9PC57-F1
#
_entry.id   AF-A0A7R9PC57-F1
#
_cell.length_a   1.000
_cell.length_b   1.000
_cell.length_c   1.000
_cell.angle_alpha   90.00
_cell.angle_beta   90.00
_cell.angle_gamma   90.00
#
_symmetry.space_group_name_H-M   'P 1'
#
loop_
_entity.id
_entity.type
_entity.pdbx_description
1 polymer ?
#
loop_
_entity_poly.entity_id
_entity_poly.type
_entity_poly.pdbx_seq_one_letter_code
_entity_poly.pdbx_strand_id
1 'polypeptide(L)'
;GLLILVALGFLTGTFYYIPKASLAGLIMCAMFFMVEYEMVPLLWKTKKLDLIPYFATFFGCLFIGLEYGILLGVGVNLVFILYESARPSVHRKELTINGNSVLLVRPENGLVFPAAEYIRDTIVRSCPQDDQLDVTIVVDGTHVFTVDATMAKNLQLLTVDLELRKQPVIFWNWRRTTEGTCCRLDPDMARYFRYGSTLHDLFRDDIGKETMPRFYLRQLLPLPSIMDVGTVIECSAGLGSSVGPLLRNLSPRVEEKGRVG
;
A
#
# COMPACT_ATOMS: atom_id res chain seq x y z
N GLY A 1 -18.85 -13.15 -41.46
CA GLY A 1 -20.30 -13.36 -41.36
C GLY A 1 -20.85 -13.99 -42.62
N LEU A 2 -21.15 -13.18 -43.65
CA LEU A 2 -21.77 -13.62 -44.91
C LEU A 2 -21.03 -14.77 -45.61
N LEU A 3 -19.69 -14.71 -45.70
CA LEU A 3 -18.87 -15.77 -46.30
C LEU A 3 -19.03 -17.12 -45.58
N ILE A 4 -19.14 -17.12 -44.25
CA ILE A 4 -19.37 -18.33 -43.44
C ILE A 4 -20.78 -18.88 -43.71
N LEU A 5 -21.79 -18.01 -43.82
CA LEU A 5 -23.17 -18.42 -44.14
C LEU A 5 -23.27 -19.02 -45.55
N VAL A 6 -22.60 -18.43 -46.54
CA VAL A 6 -22.55 -18.97 -47.92
C VAL A 6 -21.81 -20.29 -47.97
N ALA A 7 -20.68 -20.41 -47.26
CA ALA A 7 -19.93 -21.66 -47.15
C ALA A 7 -20.76 -22.76 -46.46
N LEU A 8 -21.45 -22.46 -45.36
CA LEU A 8 -22.35 -23.43 -44.72
C LEU A 8 -23.56 -23.76 -45.61
N GLY A 9 -24.12 -22.81 -46.35
CA GLY A 9 -25.26 -23.08 -47.23
C GLY A 9 -24.92 -23.97 -48.44
N PHE A 10 -23.78 -23.72 -49.10
CA PHE A 10 -23.42 -24.39 -50.35
C PHE A 10 -22.43 -25.56 -50.17
N LEU A 11 -21.55 -25.49 -49.17
CA LEU A 11 -20.45 -26.45 -48.94
C LEU A 11 -20.75 -27.50 -47.86
N THR A 12 -21.88 -27.43 -47.13
CA THR A 12 -22.26 -28.42 -46.10
C THR A 12 -22.31 -29.84 -46.66
N GLY A 13 -22.76 -30.04 -47.91
CA GLY A 13 -22.75 -31.35 -48.55
C GLY A 13 -21.33 -31.92 -48.72
N THR A 14 -20.34 -31.06 -48.94
CA THR A 14 -18.92 -31.44 -49.06
C THR A 14 -18.26 -31.64 -47.70
N PHE A 15 -18.69 -30.92 -46.66
CA PHE A 15 -18.16 -31.05 -45.30
C PHE A 15 -18.38 -32.43 -44.69
N TYR A 16 -19.36 -33.21 -45.17
CA TYR A 16 -19.56 -34.60 -44.75
C TYR A 16 -18.34 -35.50 -45.07
N TYR A 17 -17.61 -35.21 -46.14
CA TYR A 17 -16.45 -36.01 -46.57
C TYR A 17 -15.15 -35.61 -45.86
N ILE A 18 -15.19 -34.66 -44.91
CA ILE A 18 -13.99 -34.23 -44.19
C ILE A 18 -13.55 -35.36 -43.25
N PRO A 19 -12.34 -35.91 -43.41
CA PRO A 19 -11.84 -36.93 -42.50
C PRO A 19 -11.60 -36.32 -41.12
N LYS A 20 -12.11 -37.00 -40.07
CA LYS A 20 -11.93 -36.59 -38.66
C LYS A 20 -10.45 -36.38 -38.29
N ALA A 21 -9.55 -37.11 -38.95
CA ALA A 21 -8.11 -36.98 -38.79
C ALA A 21 -7.57 -35.58 -39.14
N SER A 22 -8.06 -34.96 -40.21
CA SER A 22 -7.62 -33.62 -40.61
C SER A 22 -8.09 -32.54 -39.63
N LEU A 23 -9.30 -32.68 -39.08
CA LEU A 23 -9.82 -31.75 -38.06
C LEU A 23 -9.06 -31.89 -36.73
N ALA A 24 -8.75 -33.12 -36.32
CA ALA A 24 -7.88 -33.36 -35.17
C ALA A 24 -6.48 -32.76 -35.37
N GLY A 25 -5.89 -32.94 -36.55
CA GLY A 25 -4.59 -32.34 -36.90
C GLY A 25 -4.59 -30.82 -36.86
N LEU A 26 -5.67 -30.18 -37.35
CA LEU A 26 -5.84 -28.73 -37.28
C LEU A 26 -5.89 -28.23 -35.82
N ILE A 27 -6.66 -28.91 -34.96
CA ILE A 27 -6.77 -28.56 -33.54
C ILE A 27 -5.41 -28.70 -32.84
N MET A 28 -4.69 -29.82 -33.07
CA MET A 28 -3.36 -30.02 -32.49
C MET A 28 -2.38 -28.93 -32.94
N CYS A 29 -2.35 -28.59 -34.23
CA CYS A 29 -1.51 -27.52 -34.77
C CYS A 29 -1.80 -26.17 -34.11
N ALA A 30 -3.09 -25.82 -33.95
CA ALA A 30 -3.50 -24.59 -33.28
C ALA A 30 -3.12 -24.57 -31.79
N MET A 31 -3.28 -25.69 -31.08
CA MET A 31 -2.92 -25.79 -29.66
C MET A 31 -1.41 -25.69 -29.44
N PHE A 32 -0.58 -26.31 -30.28
CA PHE A 32 0.87 -26.21 -30.16
C PHE A 32 1.37 -24.77 -30.24
N PHE A 33 0.75 -23.93 -31.07
CA PHE A 33 1.09 -22.51 -31.18
C PHE A 33 0.62 -21.68 -29.97
N MET A 34 -0.45 -22.12 -29.29
CA MET A 34 -1.00 -21.40 -28.14
C MET A 34 -0.20 -21.63 -26.85
N VAL A 35 0.52 -22.75 -26.73
CA VAL A 35 1.26 -23.08 -25.51
C VAL A 35 2.60 -22.34 -25.47
N GLU A 36 2.72 -21.38 -24.55
CA GLU A 36 3.94 -20.60 -24.32
C GLU A 36 4.87 -21.30 -23.31
N TYR A 37 5.68 -22.25 -23.80
CA TYR A 37 6.57 -23.08 -22.96
C TYR A 37 7.70 -22.29 -22.28
N GLU A 38 8.03 -21.09 -22.78
CA GLU A 38 9.11 -20.25 -22.25
C GLU A 38 8.78 -19.66 -20.86
N MET A 39 7.50 -19.57 -20.51
CA MET A 39 7.05 -19.01 -19.23
C MET A 39 7.38 -19.91 -18.04
N VAL A 40 7.28 -21.24 -18.19
CA VAL A 40 7.50 -22.19 -17.09
C VAL A 40 8.91 -22.09 -16.47
N PRO A 41 10.02 -22.10 -17.24
CA PRO A 41 11.35 -21.94 -16.67
C PRO A 41 11.61 -20.52 -16.12
N LEU A 42 10.95 -19.49 -16.68
CA LEU A 42 11.03 -18.12 -16.16
C LEU A 42 10.39 -18.01 -14.77
N LEU A 43 9.22 -18.62 -14.60
CA LEU A 43 8.53 -18.70 -13.30
C LEU A 43 9.37 -19.48 -12.28
N TRP A 44 9.97 -20.61 -12.68
CA TRP A 44 10.81 -21.42 -11.79
C TRP A 44 12.03 -20.66 -11.26
N LYS A 45 12.65 -19.81 -12.09
CA LYS A 45 13.81 -18.99 -11.69
C LYS A 45 13.43 -17.82 -10.78
N THR A 46 12.22 -17.28 -10.93
CA THR A 46 11.78 -16.08 -10.19
C THR A 46 11.18 -16.46 -8.85
N LYS A 47 10.08 -17.24 -8.85
CA LYS A 47 9.36 -17.67 -7.65
C LYS A 47 8.74 -19.04 -7.89
N LYS A 48 9.29 -20.06 -7.21
CA LYS A 48 8.76 -21.44 -7.25
C LYS A 48 7.31 -21.55 -6.75
N LEU A 49 6.88 -20.60 -5.93
CA LEU A 49 5.55 -20.58 -5.35
C LEU A 49 4.46 -20.24 -6.38
N ASP A 50 4.77 -19.40 -7.36
CA ASP A 50 3.84 -18.99 -8.44
C ASP A 50 3.53 -20.14 -9.41
N LEU A 51 4.35 -21.20 -9.36
CA LEU A 51 4.18 -22.40 -10.15
C LEU A 51 3.08 -23.34 -9.62
N ILE A 52 2.78 -23.23 -8.32
CA ILE A 52 1.73 -24.02 -7.66
C ILE A 52 0.34 -23.72 -8.26
N PRO A 53 -0.14 -22.45 -8.32
CA PRO A 53 -1.43 -22.15 -8.94
C PRO A 53 -1.46 -22.50 -10.43
N TYR A 54 -0.34 -22.35 -11.14
CA TYR A 54 -0.24 -22.72 -12.55
C TYR A 54 -0.49 -24.22 -12.77
N PHE A 55 0.21 -25.10 -12.05
CA PHE A 55 0.00 -26.54 -12.17
C PHE A 55 -1.34 -26.98 -11.59
N ALA A 56 -1.79 -26.39 -10.48
CA ALA A 56 -3.08 -26.70 -9.89
C ALA A 56 -4.23 -26.45 -10.89
N THR A 57 -4.18 -25.33 -11.61
CA THR A 57 -5.18 -25.01 -12.65
C THR A 57 -5.06 -25.96 -13.84
N PHE A 58 -3.85 -26.26 -14.31
CA PHE A 58 -3.62 -27.18 -15.42
C PHE A 58 -4.18 -28.58 -15.14
N PHE A 59 -3.81 -29.17 -13.99
CA PHE A 59 -4.30 -30.48 -13.59
C PHE A 59 -5.78 -30.45 -13.22
N GLY A 60 -6.26 -29.35 -12.61
CA GLY A 60 -7.67 -29.14 -12.31
C GLY A 60 -8.55 -29.21 -13.57
N CYS A 61 -8.17 -28.49 -14.63
CA CYS A 61 -8.87 -28.53 -15.91
C CYS A 61 -8.84 -29.92 -16.57
N LEU A 62 -7.73 -30.65 -16.44
CA LEU A 62 -7.55 -31.97 -17.07
C LEU A 62 -8.36 -33.08 -16.38
N PHE A 63 -8.40 -33.09 -15.05
CA PHE A 63 -9.03 -34.18 -14.28
C PHE A 63 -10.51 -33.92 -13.93
N ILE A 64 -10.88 -32.68 -13.64
CA ILE A 64 -12.21 -32.31 -13.13
C ILE A 64 -13.08 -31.70 -14.25
N GLY A 65 -12.45 -31.19 -15.30
CA GLY A 65 -13.09 -30.49 -16.40
C GLY A 65 -12.85 -28.98 -16.35
N LEU A 66 -13.08 -28.31 -17.49
CA LEU A 66 -12.70 -26.91 -17.70
C LEU A 66 -13.44 -25.93 -16.76
N GLU A 67 -14.73 -26.15 -16.54
CA GLU A 67 -15.56 -25.27 -15.69
C GLU A 67 -15.06 -25.23 -14.24
N TYR A 68 -14.88 -26.41 -13.63
CA TYR A 68 -14.38 -26.53 -12.25
C TYR A 68 -12.88 -26.23 -12.13
N GLY A 69 -12.09 -26.53 -13.17
CA GLY A 69 -10.66 -26.25 -13.19
C GLY A 69 -10.36 -24.75 -13.11
N ILE A 70 -11.13 -23.92 -13.81
CA ILE A 70 -11.01 -22.46 -13.73
C ILE A 70 -11.39 -21.96 -12.33
N LEU A 71 -12.50 -22.46 -11.76
CA LEU A 71 -12.93 -22.07 -10.41
C LEU A 71 -11.85 -22.41 -9.36
N LEU A 72 -11.26 -23.59 -9.45
CA LEU A 72 -10.17 -24.03 -8.60
C LEU A 72 -8.93 -23.14 -8.78
N GLY A 73 -8.55 -22.84 -10.02
CA GLY A 73 -7.40 -21.99 -10.31
C GLY A 73 -7.53 -20.58 -9.73
N VAL A 74 -8.71 -19.96 -9.88
CA VAL A 74 -9.00 -18.65 -9.30
C VAL A 74 -8.97 -18.72 -7.77
N GLY A 75 -9.56 -19.75 -7.17
CA GLY A 75 -9.56 -19.94 -5.71
C GLY A 75 -8.13 -20.08 -5.14
N VAL A 76 -7.31 -20.93 -5.76
CA VAL A 76 -5.91 -21.12 -5.33
C VAL A 76 -5.11 -19.83 -5.52
N ASN A 77 -5.27 -19.12 -6.64
CA ASN A 77 -4.58 -17.85 -6.87
C ASN A 77 -5.00 -16.78 -5.84
N LEU A 78 -6.29 -16.71 -5.49
CA LEU A 78 -6.76 -15.75 -4.48
C LEU A 78 -6.14 -16.03 -3.10
N VAL A 79 -6.14 -17.29 -2.67
CA VAL A 79 -5.50 -17.70 -1.42
C VAL A 79 -4.00 -17.40 -1.45
N PHE A 80 -3.37 -17.62 -2.59
CA PHE A 80 -1.95 -17.37 -2.78
C PHE A 80 -1.60 -15.87 -2.65
N ILE A 81 -2.33 -15.01 -3.36
CA ILE A 81 -2.19 -13.54 -3.27
C ILE A 81 -2.41 -13.06 -1.83
N LEU A 82 -3.44 -13.58 -1.15
CA LEU A 82 -3.72 -13.20 0.22
C LEU A 82 -2.60 -13.64 1.18
N TYR A 83 -2.06 -14.84 0.99
CA TYR A 83 -0.96 -15.37 1.80
C TYR A 83 0.32 -14.56 1.60
N GLU A 84 0.66 -14.22 0.35
CA GLU A 84 1.82 -13.38 0.04
C GLU A 84 1.66 -11.97 0.62
N SER A 85 0.45 -11.40 0.54
CA SER A 85 0.15 -10.11 1.15
C SER A 85 0.24 -10.12 2.68
N ALA A 86 -0.03 -11.26 3.34
CA ALA A 86 0.02 -11.37 4.79
C ALA A 86 1.44 -11.60 5.35
N ARG A 87 2.37 -12.09 4.52
CA ARG A 87 3.75 -12.35 4.91
C ARG A 87 4.73 -11.55 4.05
N PRO A 88 4.75 -10.22 4.20
CA PRO A 88 5.76 -9.42 3.52
C PRO A 88 7.15 -9.81 4.02
N SER A 89 8.10 -9.84 3.09
CA SER A 89 9.51 -9.97 3.45
C SER A 89 9.94 -8.73 4.24
N VAL A 90 10.67 -8.98 5.34
CA VAL A 90 11.21 -7.94 6.21
C VAL A 90 12.72 -8.01 6.11
N HIS A 91 13.33 -6.94 5.62
CA HIS A 91 14.78 -6.83 5.56
C HIS A 91 15.31 -6.35 6.91
N ARG A 92 16.16 -7.18 7.52
CA ARG A 92 16.89 -6.84 8.74
C ARG A 92 18.34 -6.51 8.40
N LYS A 93 18.86 -5.43 8.97
CA LYS A 93 20.29 -5.11 8.97
C LYS A 93 20.71 -4.76 10.38
N GLU A 94 21.65 -5.51 10.93
CA GLU A 94 22.33 -5.17 12.17
C GLU A 94 23.51 -4.24 11.84
N LEU A 95 23.54 -3.10 12.49
CA LEU A 95 24.56 -2.06 12.29
C LEU A 95 25.13 -1.68 13.65
N THR A 96 26.45 -1.55 13.74
CA THR A 96 27.09 -1.00 14.94
C THR A 96 27.48 0.44 14.66
N ILE A 97 26.82 1.39 15.32
CA ILE A 97 27.12 2.82 15.19
C ILE A 97 27.62 3.33 16.54
N ASN A 98 28.81 3.93 16.56
CA ASN A 98 29.41 4.51 17.77
C ASN A 98 29.54 3.56 18.98
N GLY A 99 29.60 2.24 18.74
CA GLY A 99 29.65 1.23 19.80
C GLY A 99 28.28 0.73 20.29
N ASN A 100 27.18 1.30 19.77
CA ASN A 100 25.83 0.86 20.05
C ASN A 100 25.35 -0.09 18.94
N SER A 101 24.72 -1.19 19.32
CA SER A 101 24.12 -2.13 18.37
C SER A 101 22.74 -1.63 17.95
N VAL A 102 22.56 -1.41 16.65
CA VAL A 102 21.33 -0.89 16.06
C VAL A 102 20.74 -1.95 15.16
N LEU A 103 19.49 -2.34 15.43
CA LEU A 103 18.73 -3.24 14.57
C LEU A 103 17.84 -2.40 13.65
N LEU A 104 18.26 -2.27 12.39
CA LEU A 104 17.47 -1.62 11.35
C LEU A 104 16.49 -2.61 10.73
N VAL A 105 15.21 -2.35 10.92
CA VAL A 105 14.11 -3.12 10.34
C VAL A 105 13.47 -2.32 9.21
N ARG A 106 13.53 -2.86 8.00
CA ARG A 106 12.95 -2.30 6.79
C ARG A 106 11.80 -3.19 6.30
N PRO A 107 10.53 -2.84 6.56
CA PRO A 107 9.40 -3.47 5.89
C PRO A 107 9.41 -3.13 4.39
N GLU A 108 9.23 -4.13 3.52
CA GLU A 108 9.31 -3.94 2.07
C GLU A 108 8.05 -3.32 1.43
N ASN A 109 6.87 -3.42 2.07
CA ASN A 109 5.62 -2.94 1.50
C ASN A 109 4.64 -2.44 2.57
N GLY A 110 3.60 -1.72 2.11
CA GLY A 110 2.56 -1.11 2.93
C GLY A 110 2.03 -2.02 4.03
N LEU A 111 1.87 -1.44 5.21
CA LEU A 111 1.40 -2.10 6.41
C LEU A 111 -0.13 -2.26 6.32
N VAL A 112 -0.58 -3.37 5.74
CA VAL A 112 -2.00 -3.79 5.74
C VAL A 112 -2.24 -4.75 6.89
N PHE A 113 -3.44 -4.72 7.49
CA PHE A 113 -3.80 -5.47 8.70
C PHE A 113 -3.15 -6.87 8.89
N PRO A 114 -3.15 -7.80 7.91
CA PRO A 114 -2.54 -9.12 8.09
C PRO A 114 -1.01 -9.09 8.25
N ALA A 115 -0.34 -8.13 7.61
CA ALA A 115 1.10 -7.94 7.70
C ALA A 115 1.54 -7.37 9.06
N ALA A 116 0.65 -6.67 9.77
CA ALA A 116 0.93 -6.05 11.07
C ALA A 116 1.49 -7.05 12.08
N GLU A 117 0.74 -8.14 12.23
CA GLU A 117 0.95 -9.15 13.24
C GLU A 117 2.24 -9.91 12.93
N TYR A 118 2.46 -10.24 11.65
CA TYR A 118 3.70 -10.86 11.20
C TYR A 118 4.92 -9.98 11.47
N ILE A 119 4.84 -8.67 11.21
CA ILE A 119 5.96 -7.75 11.42
C ILE A 119 6.25 -7.59 12.91
N ARG A 120 5.23 -7.41 13.75
CA ARG A 120 5.41 -7.36 15.20
C ARG A 120 6.03 -8.64 15.75
N ASP A 121 5.51 -9.79 15.37
CA ASP A 121 6.07 -11.09 15.77
C ASP A 121 7.52 -11.24 15.31
N THR A 122 7.83 -10.82 14.08
CA THR A 122 9.19 -10.87 13.54
C THR A 122 10.14 -9.97 14.31
N ILE A 123 9.72 -8.74 14.65
CA ILE A 123 10.52 -7.80 15.43
C ILE A 123 10.75 -8.38 16.84
N VAL A 124 9.68 -8.81 17.52
CA VAL A 124 9.76 -9.35 18.90
C VAL A 124 10.61 -10.62 18.97
N ARG A 125 10.52 -11.52 17.98
CA ARG A 125 11.36 -12.74 17.91
C ARG A 125 12.80 -12.47 17.51
N SER A 126 13.05 -11.42 16.72
CA SER A 126 14.39 -11.07 16.27
C SER A 126 15.15 -10.25 17.32
N CYS A 127 14.44 -9.65 18.28
CA CYS A 127 15.08 -9.01 19.41
C CYS A 127 15.70 -10.08 20.32
N PRO A 128 17.00 -9.98 20.64
CA PRO A 128 17.62 -10.81 21.67
C PRO A 128 16.79 -10.68 22.95
N GLN A 129 16.43 -11.81 23.57
CA GLN A 129 15.80 -11.82 24.90
C GLN A 129 16.80 -11.47 26.03
N ASP A 130 18.05 -11.17 25.66
CA ASP A 130 19.12 -10.89 26.61
C ASP A 130 19.02 -9.42 27.06
N ASP A 131 18.65 -9.22 28.33
CA ASP A 131 18.41 -7.93 29.00
C ASP A 131 19.69 -7.06 29.11
N GLN A 132 20.84 -7.54 28.60
CA GLN A 132 22.15 -6.89 28.70
C GLN A 132 22.61 -6.13 27.45
N LEU A 133 22.00 -6.36 26.29
CA LEU A 133 22.36 -5.63 25.06
C LEU A 133 21.40 -4.47 24.86
N ASP A 134 21.90 -3.25 25.03
CA ASP A 134 21.20 -1.99 24.72
C ASP A 134 21.08 -1.85 23.19
N VAL A 135 20.16 -2.61 22.60
CA VAL A 135 19.90 -2.62 21.17
C VAL A 135 18.82 -1.59 20.86
N THR A 136 19.19 -0.55 20.10
CA THR A 136 18.21 0.40 19.58
C THR A 136 17.55 -0.15 18.32
N ILE A 137 16.22 -0.19 18.31
CA ILE A 137 15.45 -0.71 17.18
C ILE A 137 15.00 0.47 16.33
N VAL A 138 15.47 0.52 15.08
CA VAL A 138 15.07 1.56 14.12
C VAL A 138 14.18 0.93 13.06
N VAL A 139 12.94 1.38 12.96
CA VAL A 139 11.97 0.94 11.95
C VAL A 139 11.89 1.99 10.85
N ASP A 140 12.45 1.67 9.69
CA ASP A 140 12.49 2.55 8.53
C ASP A 140 11.16 2.51 7.77
N GLY A 141 10.46 3.65 7.75
CA GLY A 141 9.16 3.83 7.13
C GLY A 141 9.19 4.36 5.71
N THR A 142 10.36 4.44 5.06
CA THR A 142 10.48 5.04 3.72
C THR A 142 9.57 4.36 2.68
N HIS A 143 9.36 3.05 2.83
CA HIS A 143 8.49 2.24 1.96
C HIS A 143 7.09 1.98 2.54
N VAL A 144 6.74 2.60 3.67
CA VAL A 144 5.42 2.46 4.30
C VAL A 144 4.48 3.52 3.74
N PHE A 145 3.64 3.12 2.79
CA PHE A 145 2.74 4.06 2.09
C PHE A 145 1.46 4.41 2.88
N THR A 146 0.85 3.42 3.52
CA THR A 146 -0.45 3.52 4.19
C THR A 146 -0.47 2.66 5.44
N VAL A 147 -1.18 3.13 6.46
CA VAL A 147 -1.40 2.47 7.75
C VAL A 147 -2.88 2.64 8.08
N ASP A 148 -3.56 1.55 8.39
CA ASP A 148 -4.94 1.59 8.88
C ASP A 148 -4.99 1.71 10.42
N ALA A 149 -6.19 1.90 10.99
CA ALA A 149 -6.35 2.06 12.43
C ALA A 149 -5.87 0.82 13.22
N THR A 150 -6.02 -0.38 12.65
CA THR A 150 -5.64 -1.62 13.33
C THR A 150 -4.12 -1.80 13.33
N MET A 151 -3.45 -1.42 12.24
CA MET A 151 -2.00 -1.34 12.13
C MET A 151 -1.42 -0.31 13.09
N ALA A 152 -2.02 0.89 13.18
CA ALA A 152 -1.62 1.91 14.13
C ALA A 152 -1.67 1.37 15.57
N LYS A 153 -2.74 0.63 15.91
CA LYS A 153 -2.86 -0.04 17.22
C LYS A 153 -1.79 -1.10 17.43
N ASN A 154 -1.48 -1.89 16.40
CA ASN A 154 -0.44 -2.91 16.49
C ASN A 154 0.95 -2.27 16.71
N LEU A 155 1.25 -1.16 16.03
CA LEU A 155 2.48 -0.39 16.22
C LEU A 155 2.56 0.22 17.62
N GLN A 156 1.46 0.77 18.15
CA GLN A 156 1.40 1.28 19.52
C GLN A 156 1.74 0.17 20.52
N LEU A 157 1.11 -1.00 20.37
CA LEU A 157 1.36 -2.15 21.23
C LEU A 157 2.80 -2.68 21.10
N LEU A 158 3.38 -2.65 19.90
CA LEU A 158 4.79 -2.99 19.69
C LEU A 158 5.72 -2.02 20.45
N THR A 159 5.44 -0.72 20.42
CA THR A 159 6.22 0.28 21.17
C THR A 159 6.14 0.02 22.68
N VAL A 160 4.95 -0.27 23.20
CA VAL A 160 4.76 -0.61 24.63
C VAL A 160 5.52 -1.89 25.00
N ASP A 161 5.45 -2.93 24.18
CA ASP A 161 6.16 -4.20 24.44
C ASP A 161 7.69 -4.00 24.48
N LEU A 162 8.22 -3.12 23.63
CA LEU A 162 9.66 -2.84 23.54
C LEU A 162 10.13 -1.89 24.66
N GLU A 163 9.30 -0.93 25.05
CA GLU A 163 9.55 -0.06 26.21
C GLU A 163 9.60 -0.87 27.53
N LEU A 164 8.71 -1.86 27.69
CA LEU A 164 8.75 -2.81 28.81
C LEU A 164 10.05 -3.65 28.84
N ARG A 165 10.68 -3.86 27.68
CA ARG A 165 11.97 -4.56 27.53
C ARG A 165 13.17 -3.64 27.59
N LYS A 166 12.98 -2.34 27.93
CA LYS A 166 14.02 -1.30 27.94
C LYS A 166 14.76 -1.15 26.60
N GLN A 167 14.13 -1.51 25.49
CA GLN A 167 14.70 -1.37 24.15
C GLN A 167 14.09 -0.13 23.48
N PRO A 168 14.88 0.93 23.23
CA PRO A 168 14.36 2.14 22.61
C PRO A 168 14.00 1.88 21.14
N VAL A 169 12.81 2.36 20.74
CA VAL A 169 12.27 2.23 19.38
C VAL A 169 12.22 3.58 18.70
N ILE A 170 12.67 3.65 17.45
CA ILE A 170 12.61 4.86 16.65
C ILE A 170 11.96 4.55 15.29
N PHE A 171 10.92 5.29 14.95
CA PHE A 171 10.30 5.26 13.62
C PHE A 171 10.97 6.30 12.72
N TRP A 172 11.74 5.85 11.73
CA TRP A 172 12.55 6.73 10.88
C TRP A 172 11.92 6.96 9.50
N ASN A 173 11.77 8.21 9.10
CA ASN A 173 11.33 8.62 7.74
C ASN A 173 9.95 8.09 7.30
N TRP A 174 8.96 8.16 8.20
CA TRP A 174 7.58 7.77 7.87
C TRP A 174 6.84 8.88 7.13
N ARG A 175 5.83 8.53 6.32
CA ARG A 175 5.03 9.55 5.64
C ARG A 175 4.14 10.29 6.66
N ARG A 176 3.91 11.59 6.48
CA ARG A 176 3.04 12.37 7.38
C ARG A 176 1.61 11.83 7.50
N THR A 177 1.09 11.19 6.45
CA THR A 177 -0.22 10.54 6.46
C THR A 177 -0.26 9.34 7.40
N THR A 178 0.80 8.54 7.42
CA THR A 178 0.92 7.35 8.28
C THR A 178 1.23 7.75 9.72
N GLU A 179 2.09 8.75 9.93
CA GLU A 179 2.34 9.35 11.24
C GLU A 179 1.05 9.95 11.82
N GLY A 180 0.31 10.73 11.03
CA GLY A 180 -0.96 11.32 11.45
C GLY A 180 -2.02 10.28 11.83
N THR A 181 -2.00 9.09 11.23
CA THR A 181 -2.92 8.00 11.62
C THR A 181 -2.54 7.40 12.97
N CYS A 182 -1.24 7.26 13.24
CA CYS A 182 -0.73 6.80 14.54
C CYS A 182 -0.98 7.83 15.65
N CYS A 183 -0.65 9.10 15.41
CA CYS A 183 -0.85 10.19 16.38
C CYS A 183 -2.32 10.48 16.67
N ARG A 184 -3.25 10.11 15.77
CA ARG A 184 -4.69 10.19 16.01
C ARG A 184 -5.20 9.09 16.94
N LEU A 185 -4.54 7.93 16.97
CA LEU A 185 -4.85 6.86 17.90
C LEU A 185 -4.25 7.17 19.29
N ASP A 186 -3.00 7.60 19.32
CA ASP A 186 -2.28 7.94 20.53
C ASP A 186 -1.33 9.14 20.29
N PRO A 187 -1.59 10.31 20.91
CA PRO A 187 -0.74 11.49 20.78
C PRO A 187 0.71 11.25 21.22
N ASP A 188 0.93 10.33 22.16
CA ASP A 188 2.25 10.04 22.71
C ASP A 188 3.16 9.33 21.70
N MET A 189 2.60 8.77 20.62
CA MET A 189 3.40 8.15 19.55
C MET A 189 4.27 9.15 18.79
N ALA A 190 3.92 10.44 18.79
CA ALA A 190 4.66 11.49 18.10
C ALA A 190 6.13 11.57 18.55
N ARG A 191 6.44 11.17 19.78
CA ARG A 191 7.81 11.21 20.34
C ARG A 191 8.75 10.16 19.77
N TYR A 192 8.25 9.12 19.10
CA TYR A 192 9.07 8.04 18.52
C TYR A 192 9.40 8.28 17.04
N PHE A 193 8.70 9.22 16.37
CA PHE A 193 8.98 9.55 14.98
C PHE A 193 10.18 10.48 14.86
N ARG A 194 11.12 10.14 13.97
CA ARG A 194 12.32 10.91 13.66
C ARG A 194 12.54 10.98 12.15
N TYR A 195 13.17 12.06 11.72
CA TYR A 195 13.43 12.36 10.32
C TYR A 195 14.89 12.74 10.14
N GLY A 196 15.56 12.18 9.13
CA GLY A 196 16.97 12.46 8.86
C GLY A 196 17.42 11.84 7.55
N SER A 197 18.50 12.37 6.97
CA SER A 197 19.09 11.90 5.71
C SER A 197 19.92 10.61 5.88
N THR A 198 20.60 10.46 7.01
CA THR A 198 21.51 9.34 7.26
C THR A 198 21.22 8.71 8.62
N LEU A 199 21.35 7.38 8.73
CA LEU A 199 21.23 6.69 10.02
C LEU A 199 22.24 7.21 11.06
N HIS A 200 23.41 7.67 10.61
CA HIS A 200 24.43 8.27 11.48
C HIS A 200 24.02 9.61 12.10
N ASP A 201 23.17 10.40 11.42
CA ASP A 201 22.68 11.68 11.94
C ASP A 201 21.71 11.45 13.10
N LEU A 202 20.93 10.35 13.04
CA LEU A 202 19.95 9.98 14.06
C LEU A 202 20.56 9.78 15.45
N PHE A 203 21.78 9.23 15.52
CA PHE A 203 22.51 8.99 16.77
C PHE A 203 23.47 10.13 17.13
N ARG A 204 23.58 11.16 16.30
CA ARG A 204 24.37 12.36 16.58
C ARG A 204 23.58 13.36 17.43
N ASP A 205 22.25 13.35 17.27
CA ASP A 205 21.33 14.25 17.96
C ASP A 205 21.10 13.90 19.44
N ASP A 206 21.57 12.74 19.93
CA ASP A 206 21.55 12.42 21.37
C ASP A 206 22.49 13.32 22.22
N ILE A 207 23.36 14.12 21.59
CA ILE A 207 24.18 15.15 22.29
C ILE A 207 23.45 16.52 22.33
N GLY A 208 22.28 16.66 21.70
CA GLY A 208 21.76 17.97 21.32
C GLY A 208 20.24 18.14 21.42
N LYS A 209 19.72 18.11 22.65
CA LYS A 209 18.47 18.76 23.10
C LYS A 209 17.13 18.20 22.59
N GLU A 210 16.25 18.06 23.56
CA GLU A 210 14.81 18.32 23.46
C GLU A 210 14.48 19.34 22.37
N THR A 211 13.98 18.85 21.23
CA THR A 211 13.36 19.74 20.25
C THR A 211 12.04 19.11 19.84
N MET A 212 11.00 19.39 20.62
CA MET A 212 9.63 19.25 20.14
C MET A 212 9.46 20.18 18.92
N PRO A 213 9.12 19.66 17.73
CA PRO A 213 8.63 20.53 16.67
C PRO A 213 7.27 21.09 17.10
N ARG A 214 7.24 22.39 17.40
CA ARG A 214 6.09 23.21 17.83
C ARG A 214 4.91 23.27 16.85
N PHE A 215 4.84 22.36 15.87
CA PHE A 215 3.91 22.38 14.74
C PHE A 215 2.66 21.51 14.95
N TYR A 216 2.63 20.64 15.95
CA TYR A 216 1.48 19.74 16.20
C TYR A 216 0.29 20.37 16.91
N LEU A 217 0.47 21.53 17.57
CA LEU A 217 -0.61 22.15 18.36
C LEU A 217 -1.77 22.75 17.54
N ARG A 218 -1.68 22.76 16.20
CA ARG A 218 -2.72 23.38 15.34
C ARG A 218 -3.68 22.39 14.69
N GLN A 219 -3.47 21.07 14.87
CA GLN A 219 -4.28 20.03 14.22
C GLN A 219 -5.07 19.16 15.20
N LEU A 220 -5.16 19.61 16.45
CA LEU A 220 -5.98 19.07 17.55
C LEU A 220 -7.27 19.90 17.75
N LEU A 221 -7.89 20.34 16.66
CA LEU A 221 -9.24 20.91 16.72
C LEU A 221 -10.22 19.84 16.23
N PRO A 222 -11.23 19.45 17.04
CA PRO A 222 -12.16 18.41 16.67
C PRO A 222 -12.93 18.89 15.44
N LEU A 223 -12.94 18.09 14.37
CA LEU A 223 -13.92 18.33 13.32
C LEU A 223 -15.31 18.01 13.89
N PRO A 224 -16.27 18.93 13.76
CA PRO A 224 -17.61 18.76 14.31
C PRO A 224 -18.30 17.58 13.63
N SER A 225 -18.98 16.84 14.49
CA SER A 225 -20.04 15.90 14.19
C SER A 225 -21.00 16.40 13.10
N ILE A 226 -21.42 15.43 12.28
CA ILE A 226 -22.56 15.38 11.35
C ILE A 226 -23.73 16.32 11.68
N MET A 227 -24.39 16.83 10.62
CA MET A 227 -25.53 17.77 10.48
C MET A 227 -25.05 19.17 10.01
N ASP A 228 -25.56 19.83 8.98
CA ASP A 228 -26.85 19.74 8.29
C ASP A 228 -26.73 20.32 6.87
N VAL A 229 -27.68 19.97 6.01
CA VAL A 229 -27.80 20.45 4.63
C VAL A 229 -28.30 21.90 4.63
N GLY A 230 -27.49 22.81 4.09
CA GLY A 230 -27.92 24.16 3.71
C GLY A 230 -27.32 25.27 4.54
N THR A 231 -26.22 25.87 4.06
CA THR A 231 -25.90 27.31 4.16
C THR A 231 -24.69 27.53 3.22
N VAL A 232 -24.95 27.53 1.92
CA VAL A 232 -24.18 28.34 0.98
C VAL A 232 -24.93 29.65 0.93
N ILE A 233 -24.22 30.78 1.03
CA ILE A 233 -24.68 32.18 1.18
C ILE A 233 -24.37 32.69 2.60
N GLU A 234 -23.68 33.84 2.66
CA GLU A 234 -23.14 34.53 3.85
C GLU A 234 -21.76 34.09 4.37
N CYS A 235 -20.73 34.31 3.54
CA CYS A 235 -19.41 34.62 4.08
C CYS A 235 -18.68 35.61 3.14
N SER A 236 -19.29 36.77 2.92
CA SER A 236 -18.64 37.94 2.30
C SER A 236 -19.24 39.24 2.86
N ALA A 237 -19.19 39.40 4.18
CA ALA A 237 -19.41 40.68 4.84
C ALA A 237 -18.78 40.63 6.23
N GLY A 238 -17.77 41.47 6.50
CA GLY A 238 -17.28 41.66 7.87
C GLY A 238 -15.77 41.74 8.06
N LEU A 239 -15.04 42.46 7.20
CA LEU A 239 -13.73 43.01 7.56
C LEU A 239 -13.71 44.48 7.19
N GLY A 240 -14.09 45.31 8.15
CA GLY A 240 -14.06 46.76 8.06
C GLY A 240 -13.42 47.34 9.31
N SER A 241 -12.47 48.25 9.07
CA SER A 241 -12.00 49.30 9.96
C SER A 241 -10.81 48.98 10.89
N SER A 242 -9.61 49.23 10.37
CA SER A 242 -8.80 50.30 10.96
C SER A 242 -8.23 51.19 9.84
N VAL A 243 -8.82 52.40 9.79
CA VAL A 243 -8.52 53.64 9.06
C VAL A 243 -7.00 53.86 8.90
N GLY A 244 -6.44 54.08 7.70
CA GLY A 244 -6.41 55.33 6.90
C GLY A 244 -5.17 56.19 7.28
N PRO A 245 -4.61 57.10 6.43
CA PRO A 245 -5.23 57.82 5.32
C PRO A 245 -4.33 58.02 4.07
N LEU A 246 -4.86 58.78 3.08
CA LEU A 246 -4.20 59.32 1.87
C LEU A 246 -3.91 58.30 0.75
N LEU A 247 -4.29 58.49 -0.51
CA LEU A 247 -4.92 59.59 -1.22
C LEU A 247 -5.36 59.04 -2.58
N ARG A 248 -6.57 59.45 -3.00
CA ARG A 248 -6.90 59.93 -4.35
C ARG A 248 -6.19 59.23 -5.51
N ASN A 249 -6.93 58.41 -6.24
CA ASN A 249 -7.29 58.74 -7.62
C ASN A 249 -8.16 57.62 -8.18
N LEU A 250 -9.46 57.89 -8.31
CA LEU A 250 -10.26 57.74 -9.52
C LEU A 250 -11.74 57.74 -9.14
N SER A 251 -12.31 58.93 -9.30
CA SER A 251 -13.76 59.22 -9.35
C SER A 251 -14.38 58.58 -10.62
N PRO A 252 -15.72 58.58 -10.77
CA PRO A 252 -16.48 57.43 -11.25
C PRO A 252 -17.02 57.67 -12.67
N ARG A 253 -17.63 56.64 -13.26
CA ARG A 253 -18.68 56.89 -14.24
C ARG A 253 -19.84 55.93 -14.04
N VAL A 254 -20.87 56.49 -13.42
CA VAL A 254 -22.28 56.13 -13.49
C VAL A 254 -22.68 56.06 -14.97
N GLU A 255 -23.46 55.07 -15.39
CA GLU A 255 -24.89 55.25 -15.71
C GLU A 255 -25.48 54.15 -16.58
N GLU A 256 -26.71 53.81 -16.21
CA GLU A 256 -27.79 53.05 -16.85
C GLU A 256 -27.71 52.77 -18.37
N LYS A 257 -28.21 51.58 -18.74
CA LYS A 257 -29.44 51.51 -19.55
C LYS A 257 -30.07 50.12 -19.54
N GLY A 258 -31.31 50.04 -19.06
CA GLY A 258 -32.27 49.05 -19.53
C GLY A 258 -32.91 49.49 -20.85
N ARG A 259 -33.18 48.54 -21.75
CA ARG A 259 -34.44 48.35 -22.51
C ARG A 259 -34.26 47.40 -23.69
N VAL A 260 -35.14 46.40 -23.68
CA VAL A 260 -36.05 45.96 -24.76
C VAL A 260 -35.44 45.37 -26.03
N GLY A 261 -35.86 44.13 -26.30
CA GLY A 261 -35.83 43.41 -27.56
C GLY A 261 -36.48 42.06 -27.34
#